data_AF-A0A830CX52-F1
#
_entry.id   AF-A0A830CX52-F1
#
_cell.length_a   1.000
_cell.length_b   1.000
_cell.length_c   1.000
_cell.angle_alpha   90.00
_cell.angle_beta   90.00
_cell.angle_gamma   90.00
#
_symmetry.space_group_name_H-M   'P 1'
#
loop_
_entity.id
_entity.type
_entity.pdbx_description
1 polymer ?
#
loop_
_entity_poly.entity_id
_entity_poly.type
_entity_poly.pdbx_seq_one_letter_code
_entity_poly.pdbx_strand_id
1 'polypeptide(L)'
;MKVTPSKAAIAPVNPTFLPQNLDERDICSRTVYVTNIDKKVSQADVKFFFQSVRGEVYRLRLLGDHYHTSQIDFVEFAHVEPSFIVYNF
;
A
#
# COMPACT_ATOMS: atom_id res chain seq x y z
N MET A 1 -23.47 -7.04 1.60
CA MET A 1 -22.60 -6.01 1.01
C MET A 1 -22.31 -6.41 -0.42
N LYS A 2 -22.64 -5.57 -1.41
CA LYS A 2 -22.46 -5.86 -2.84
C LYS A 2 -21.28 -5.03 -3.34
N VAL A 3 -20.15 -5.68 -3.61
CA VAL A 3 -18.94 -5.01 -4.11
C VAL A 3 -19.08 -4.89 -5.62
N THR A 4 -19.00 -3.68 -6.15
CA THR A 4 -18.90 -3.43 -7.59
C THR A 4 -17.43 -3.36 -7.98
N PRO A 5 -16.96 -4.11 -8.98
CA PRO A 5 -15.58 -3.99 -9.45
C PRO A 5 -15.31 -2.57 -9.94
N SER A 6 -14.12 -2.04 -9.63
CA SER A 6 -13.73 -0.69 -10.06
C SER A 6 -13.66 -0.64 -11.60
N LYS A 7 -14.14 0.47 -12.17
CA LYS A 7 -14.30 0.65 -13.62
C LYS A 7 -13.08 1.30 -14.30
N ALA A 8 -11.97 1.39 -13.58
CA ALA A 8 -10.74 1.97 -14.10
C ALA A 8 -10.08 0.97 -15.05
N ALA A 9 -9.90 1.34 -16.32
CA ALA A 9 -9.09 0.56 -17.25
C ALA A 9 -7.63 0.62 -16.74
N ILE A 10 -7.19 -0.46 -16.10
CA ILE A 10 -5.78 -0.66 -15.78
C ILE A 10 -5.10 -0.93 -17.12
N ALA A 11 -4.39 0.07 -17.66
CA ALA A 11 -3.57 -0.13 -18.85
C ALA A 11 -2.66 -1.36 -18.63
N PRO A 12 -2.43 -2.20 -19.66
CA PRO A 12 -1.62 -3.39 -19.52
C PRO A 12 -0.26 -3.00 -18.93
N VAL A 13 -0.05 -3.38 -17.67
CA VAL A 13 1.19 -3.13 -16.95
C VAL A 13 2.28 -3.92 -17.65
N ASN A 14 3.41 -3.28 -17.96
CA ASN A 14 4.54 -3.97 -18.55
C ASN A 14 4.90 -5.18 -17.65
N PRO A 15 4.93 -6.41 -18.18
CA PRO A 15 5.18 -7.61 -17.39
C PRO A 15 6.46 -7.56 -16.56
N THR A 16 7.47 -6.79 -16.98
CA THR A 16 8.71 -6.59 -16.21
C THR A 16 8.54 -5.82 -14.91
N PHE A 17 7.43 -5.08 -14.75
CA PHE A 17 7.08 -4.40 -13.49
C PHE A 17 6.24 -5.28 -12.56
N LEU A 18 5.82 -6.46 -13.04
CA LEU A 18 5.19 -7.45 -12.19
C LEU A 18 6.26 -8.26 -11.45
N PRO A 19 5.96 -8.78 -10.25
CA PRO A 19 6.84 -9.68 -9.52
C PRO A 19 7.25 -10.90 -10.36
N GLN A 20 8.55 -11.01 -10.65
CA GLN A 20 9.15 -12.05 -11.49
C GLN A 20 9.41 -13.35 -10.71
N ASN A 21 9.74 -13.24 -9.43
CA ASN A 21 10.14 -14.36 -8.58
C ASN A 21 9.28 -14.44 -7.30
N LEU A 22 9.46 -15.51 -6.51
CA LEU A 22 8.67 -15.74 -5.29
C LEU A 22 8.94 -14.66 -4.23
N ASP A 23 10.17 -14.18 -4.11
CA ASP A 23 10.54 -13.16 -3.12
C ASP A 23 9.86 -11.82 -3.43
N GLU A 24 9.85 -11.39 -4.70
CA GLU A 24 9.14 -10.19 -5.13
C GLU A 24 7.62 -10.32 -4.93
N ARG A 25 7.07 -11.53 -5.11
CA ARG A 25 5.64 -11.80 -4.86
C ARG A 25 5.33 -11.72 -3.37
N ASP A 26 6.24 -12.20 -2.53
CA ASP A 26 6.11 -12.17 -1.08
C ASP A 26 6.29 -10.74 -0.53
N ILE A 27 7.17 -9.93 -1.13
CA ILE A 27 7.27 -8.50 -0.81
C ILE A 27 6.00 -7.76 -1.26
N CYS A 28 5.52 -8.03 -2.47
CA CYS A 28 4.32 -7.42 -3.02
C CYS A 28 3.06 -7.79 -2.21
N SER A 29 2.94 -9.05 -1.75
CA SER A 29 1.83 -9.48 -0.88
C SER A 29 1.86 -8.81 0.49
N ARG A 30 3.05 -8.40 0.96
CA ARG A 30 3.27 -7.74 2.24
C ARG A 30 3.20 -6.21 2.21
N THR A 31 3.10 -5.62 1.02
CA THR A 31 3.15 -4.16 0.84
C THR A 31 1.79 -3.59 0.44
N VAL A 32 1.33 -2.57 1.15
CA VAL A 32 0.12 -1.81 0.85
C VAL A 32 0.49 -0.45 0.25
N TYR A 33 -0.18 -0.10 -0.85
CA TYR A 33 -0.12 1.23 -1.44
C TYR A 33 -1.26 2.09 -0.90
N VAL A 34 -0.91 3.23 -0.32
CA VAL A 34 -1.85 4.17 0.29
C VAL A 34 -1.80 5.49 -0.49
N THR A 35 -2.95 6.03 -0.84
CA THR A 35 -3.07 7.31 -1.57
C THR A 35 -3.91 8.30 -0.79
N ASN A 36 -3.95 9.55 -1.26
CA ASN A 36 -4.79 10.60 -0.69
C ASN A 36 -4.52 10.88 0.79
N ILE A 37 -3.27 10.73 1.21
CA ILE A 37 -2.84 11.06 2.57
C ILE A 37 -2.73 12.60 2.68
N ASP A 38 -3.31 13.18 3.73
CA ASP A 38 -3.19 14.62 4.00
C ASP A 38 -1.73 14.98 4.36
N LYS A 39 -1.22 16.11 3.85
CA LYS A 39 0.17 16.55 4.08
C LYS A 39 0.52 16.78 5.56
N LYS A 40 -0.48 16.92 6.43
CA LYS A 40 -0.29 17.06 7.88
C LYS A 40 0.02 15.72 8.55
N VAL A 41 -0.27 14.60 7.89
CA VAL A 41 0.00 13.26 8.41
C VAL A 41 1.49 12.99 8.27
N SER A 42 2.16 12.73 9.38
CA SER A 42 3.57 12.38 9.38
C SER A 42 3.78 10.88 9.14
N GLN A 43 5.00 10.52 8.77
CA GLN A 43 5.41 9.11 8.67
C GLN A 43 5.17 8.35 9.98
N ALA A 44 5.33 9.01 11.14
CA ALA A 44 5.07 8.39 12.44
C ALA A 44 3.58 8.10 12.65
N ASP A 45 2.70 9.01 12.21
CA ASP A 45 1.25 8.82 12.32
C ASP A 45 0.79 7.65 11.46
N VAL A 46 1.30 7.54 10.22
CA VAL A 46 0.99 6.41 9.33
C VAL A 46 1.47 5.09 9.94
N LYS A 47 2.71 5.06 10.43
CA LYS A 47 3.28 3.87 11.08
C LYS A 47 2.46 3.46 12.30
N PHE A 48 2.13 4.40 13.19
CA PHE A 48 1.35 4.13 14.39
C PHE A 48 -0.04 3.58 14.04
N PHE A 49 -0.73 4.20 13.06
CA PHE A 49 -2.02 3.73 12.59
C PHE A 49 -1.95 2.27 12.12
N PHE A 50 -1.05 1.94 11.19
CA PHE A 50 -0.96 0.58 10.66
C PHE A 50 -0.48 -0.45 11.69
N GLN A 51 0.42 -0.05 12.59
CA GLN A 51 0.83 -0.88 13.73
C GLN A 51 -0.33 -1.18 14.69
N SER A 52 -1.19 -0.19 14.95
CA SER A 52 -2.35 -0.35 15.84
C SER A 52 -3.46 -1.21 15.25
N VAL A 53 -3.66 -1.16 13.93
CA VAL A 53 -4.81 -1.82 13.27
C VAL A 53 -4.48 -3.24 12.82
N ARG A 54 -3.23 -3.51 12.40
CA ARG A 54 -2.92 -4.72 11.61
C ARG A 54 -1.66 -5.46 12.04
N GLY A 55 -0.63 -4.79 12.55
CA GLY A 55 0.60 -5.45 13.01
C GLY A 55 1.88 -4.72 12.65
N GLU A 56 3.02 -5.33 12.95
CA GLU A 56 4.32 -4.67 12.84
C GLU A 56 4.66 -4.22 11.41
N VAL A 57 4.92 -2.92 11.27
CA VAL A 57 5.41 -2.30 10.02
C VAL A 57 6.92 -2.48 9.93
N TYR A 58 7.36 -3.22 8.92
CA TYR A 58 8.78 -3.45 8.62
C TYR A 58 9.40 -2.23 7.93
N ARG A 59 8.71 -1.68 6.93
CA ARG A 59 9.18 -0.53 6.16
C ARG A 59 8.01 0.36 5.77
N LEU A 60 8.22 1.69 5.78
CA LEU A 60 7.31 2.59 5.09
C LEU A 60 8.06 3.69 4.33
N ARG A 61 7.40 4.23 3.29
CA ARG A 61 7.95 5.27 2.42
C ARG A 61 6.88 6.28 2.04
N LEU A 62 6.69 7.26 2.91
CA LEU A 62 5.80 8.39 2.66
C LEU A 62 6.44 9.32 1.63
N LEU A 63 5.75 9.52 0.51
CA LEU A 63 6.15 10.38 -0.60
C LEU A 63 5.13 11.51 -0.74
N GLY A 64 5.63 12.73 -0.65
CA GLY A 64 4.85 13.93 -0.88
C GLY A 64 5.74 15.00 -1.50
N ASP A 65 5.15 15.85 -2.33
CA ASP A 65 5.82 17.03 -2.87
C ASP A 65 4.98 18.30 -2.64
N HIS A 66 5.52 19.44 -3.07
CA HIS A 66 4.83 20.72 -2.97
C HIS A 66 3.76 20.91 -4.05
N TYR A 67 3.75 20.11 -5.12
CA TYR A 67 2.88 20.26 -6.29
C TYR A 67 1.55 19.52 -6.14
N HIS A 68 1.56 18.35 -5.53
CA HIS A 68 0.37 17.53 -5.29
C HIS A 68 -0.34 17.95 -4.01
N THR A 69 -1.66 17.80 -3.96
CA THR A 69 -2.46 18.17 -2.77
C THR A 69 -2.44 17.08 -1.70
N SER A 70 -2.04 15.86 -2.06
CA SER A 70 -1.97 14.68 -1.19
C SER A 70 -0.61 13.99 -1.27
N GLN A 71 -0.36 13.12 -0.30
CA GLN A 71 0.81 12.25 -0.23
C GLN A 71 0.38 10.81 -0.55
N ILE A 72 1.37 10.00 -0.91
CA ILE A 72 1.23 8.55 -1.09
C ILE A 72 2.20 7.84 -0.15
N ASP A 73 1.90 6.61 0.24
CA ASP A 73 2.79 5.79 1.05
C ASP A 73 2.82 4.35 0.57
N PHE A 74 3.96 3.70 0.79
CA PHE A 74 4.14 2.26 0.61
C PHE A 74 4.46 1.67 1.98
N VAL A 75 3.55 0.87 2.53
CA VAL A 75 3.69 0.26 3.86
C VAL A 75 3.91 -1.23 3.72
N GLU A 76 5.11 -1.69 4.07
CA GLU A 76 5.49 -3.10 4.11
C GLU A 76 5.38 -3.63 5.54
N PHE A 77 4.59 -4.69 5.72
CA PHE A 77 4.42 -5.35 7.02
C PHE A 77 5.43 -6.48 7.20
N ALA A 78 5.89 -6.69 8.43
CA ALA A 78 6.81 -7.78 8.77
C ALA A 78 6.15 -9.16 8.55
N HIS A 79 4.87 -9.25 8.86
CA HIS A 79 4.04 -10.43 8.66
C HIS A 79 2.68 -10.02 8.08
N VAL A 80 2.24 -10.70 7.02
CA VAL A 80 0.89 -10.53 6.48
C VAL A 80 0.16 -11.85 6.54
N GLU A 81 -0.94 -11.87 7.29
CA GLU A 81 -1.87 -12.97 7.30
C GLU A 81 -2.55 -13.09 5.92
N PRO A 82 -2.74 -14.29 5.36
CA PRO A 82 -3.30 -14.50 4.01
C PRO A 82 -4.65 -13.82 3.75
N SER A 83 -5.43 -13.56 4.80
CA SER A 83 -6.73 -12.86 4.72
C SER A 83 -6.66 -11.37 4.34
N PHE A 84 -5.45 -10.80 4.19
CA PHE A 84 -5.23 -9.38 3.99
C PHE A 84 -5.26 -8.92 2.53
N ILE A 85 -5.07 -9.84 1.57
CA ILE A 85 -4.85 -9.53 0.13
C ILE A 85 -6.06 -8.82 -0.52
N VAL A 86 -7.22 -8.75 0.15
CA VAL A 86 -8.43 -8.12 -0.39
C VAL A 86 -9.00 -7.07 0.55
N TYR A 87 -8.32 -5.94 0.71
CA TYR A 87 -8.95 -4.71 1.18
C TYR A 87 -8.48 -3.54 0.31
N ASN A 88 -9.31 -3.12 -0.63
CA ASN A 88 -9.18 -1.81 -1.25
C ASN A 88 -9.66 -0.78 -0.21
N PHE A 89 -8.76 0.05 0.30
CA PHE A 89 -9.09 1.26 1.05
C PHE A 89 -9.10 2.45 0.10
#